data_AF-A0A661V2E9-F1
#
_entry.id   AF-A0A661V2E9-F1
#
_cell.length_a   1.000
_cell.length_b   1.000
_cell.length_c   1.000
_cell.angle_alpha   90.00
_cell.angle_beta   90.00
_cell.angle_gamma   90.00
#
_symmetry.space_group_name_H-M   'P 1'
#
loop_
_entity.id
_entity.type
_entity.pdbx_description
1 polymer ?
#
loop_
_entity_poly.entity_id
_entity_poly.type
_entity_poly.pdbx_seq_one_letter_code
_entity_poly.pdbx_strand_id
1 'polypeptide(L)'
;MLAWDPDYLFIDLGGLAQVLEDYQKNPTFYESLSAVQNGRVYAQLPYNYYNTNVDTAIADAYYLGKILYPAAFADIDPAQKADEIYTALLGRPVYAQMAESFGGFKQLDLNEE
;
A
#
# COMPACT_ATOMS: atom_id res chain seq x y z
N MET A 1 -10.76 -15.15 -1.46
CA MET A 1 -10.30 -14.47 -0.24
C MET A 1 -10.60 -15.29 1.00
N LEU A 2 -11.85 -15.59 1.36
CA LEU A 2 -12.17 -16.39 2.58
C LEU A 2 -11.43 -17.74 2.69
N ALA A 3 -11.31 -18.48 1.57
CA ALA A 3 -10.59 -19.76 1.58
C ALA A 3 -9.05 -19.62 1.60
N TRP A 4 -8.53 -18.46 1.20
CA TRP A 4 -7.08 -18.17 1.24
C TRP A 4 -6.67 -17.53 2.57
N ASP A 5 -7.58 -16.76 3.17
CA ASP A 5 -7.44 -16.05 4.45
C ASP A 5 -6.04 -15.44 4.66
N PRO A 6 -5.69 -14.37 3.91
CA PRO A 6 -4.34 -13.86 3.92
C PRO A 6 -4.00 -13.22 5.28
N ASP A 7 -2.75 -13.39 5.70
CA ASP A 7 -2.20 -12.73 6.90
C ASP A 7 -2.03 -11.21 6.71
N TYR A 8 -1.85 -10.75 5.48
CA TYR A 8 -1.61 -9.36 5.09
C TYR A 8 -2.43 -9.01 3.86
N LEU A 9 -3.02 -7.83 3.85
CA LEU A 9 -3.73 -7.28 2.70
C LEU A 9 -3.07 -5.96 2.27
N PHE A 10 -2.71 -5.87 1.00
CA PHE A 10 -2.20 -4.63 0.39
C PHE A 10 -3.24 -4.12 -0.61
N ILE A 11 -3.73 -2.91 -0.40
CA ILE A 11 -4.71 -2.23 -1.23
C ILE A 11 -3.97 -1.20 -2.09
N ASP A 12 -4.14 -1.30 -3.40
CA ASP A 12 -3.71 -0.27 -4.33
C ASP A 12 -4.60 0.96 -4.17
N LEU A 13 -4.00 2.11 -3.89
CA LEU A 13 -4.73 3.36 -3.64
C LEU A 13 -5.54 3.84 -4.83
N GLY A 14 -5.23 3.43 -6.06
CA GLY A 14 -6.06 3.68 -7.23
C GLY A 14 -7.42 2.97 -7.19
N GLY A 15 -7.57 1.95 -6.34
CA GLY A 15 -8.81 1.20 -6.12
C GLY A 15 -9.41 1.31 -4.71
N LEU A 16 -8.83 2.13 -3.83
CA LEU A 16 -9.24 2.19 -2.42
C LEU A 16 -10.73 2.56 -2.27
N ALA A 17 -11.21 3.57 -3.02
CA ALA A 17 -12.58 4.02 -2.94
C ALA A 17 -13.61 2.90 -3.22
N GLN A 18 -13.32 2.04 -4.19
CA GLN A 18 -14.17 0.90 -4.56
C GLN A 18 -14.12 -0.19 -3.49
N VAL A 19 -12.97 -0.41 -2.85
CA VAL A 19 -12.86 -1.33 -1.71
C VAL A 19 -13.68 -0.82 -0.53
N LEU A 20 -13.61 0.47 -0.21
CA LEU A 20 -14.40 1.08 0.87
C LEU A 20 -15.90 1.02 0.58
N GLU A 21 -16.32 1.27 -0.67
CA GLU A 21 -17.72 1.12 -1.08
C GLU A 21 -18.22 -0.32 -0.91
N ASP A 22 -17.41 -1.32 -1.28
CA ASP A 22 -17.76 -2.72 -1.09
C ASP A 22 -17.73 -3.15 0.38
N TYR A 23 -16.79 -2.62 1.17
CA TYR A 23 -16.73 -2.81 2.61
C TYR A 23 -18.03 -2.36 3.29
N GLN A 24 -18.53 -1.18 2.93
CA GLN A 24 -19.80 -0.64 3.46
C GLN A 24 -21.01 -1.54 3.13
N LYS A 25 -20.98 -2.22 1.98
CA LYS A 25 -22.06 -3.13 1.56
C LYS A 25 -21.94 -4.51 2.20
N ASN A 26 -20.72 -4.97 2.44
CA ASN A 26 -20.41 -6.34 2.83
C ASN A 26 -19.44 -6.41 4.05
N PRO A 27 -19.68 -5.71 5.17
CA PRO A 27 -18.70 -5.57 6.24
C PRO A 27 -18.30 -6.93 6.86
N THR A 28 -19.27 -7.82 7.07
CA THR A 28 -19.02 -9.17 7.63
C THR A 28 -18.01 -9.97 6.82
N PHE A 29 -17.95 -9.79 5.50
CA PHE A 29 -16.98 -10.50 4.68
C PHE A 29 -15.56 -10.07 5.00
N TYR A 30 -15.31 -8.76 5.07
CA TYR A 30 -13.97 -8.22 5.35
C TYR A 30 -13.58 -8.44 6.81
N GLU A 31 -14.48 -8.20 7.75
CA GLU A 31 -14.27 -8.45 9.18
C GLU A 31 -13.98 -9.92 9.51
N SER A 32 -14.34 -10.84 8.62
CA SER A 32 -13.99 -12.26 8.77
C SER A 32 -12.58 -12.62 8.33
N LEU A 33 -11.85 -11.72 7.65
CA LEU A 33 -10.49 -11.96 7.17
C LEU A 33 -9.47 -11.71 8.29
N SER A 34 -8.51 -12.64 8.43
CA SER A 34 -7.43 -12.55 9.41
C SER A 34 -6.62 -11.25 9.27
N ALA A 35 -6.32 -10.80 8.05
CA ALA A 35 -5.63 -9.52 7.83
C ALA A 35 -6.39 -8.33 8.43
N VAL A 36 -7.71 -8.26 8.29
CA VAL A 36 -8.52 -7.15 8.82
C VAL A 36 -8.60 -7.21 10.34
N GLN A 37 -8.87 -8.40 10.90
CA GLN A 37 -8.96 -8.60 12.36
C GLN A 37 -7.66 -8.25 13.09
N ASN A 38 -6.52 -8.52 12.46
CA ASN A 38 -5.20 -8.25 13.02
C ASN A 38 -4.65 -6.87 12.64
N GLY A 39 -5.43 -6.01 11.98
CA GLY A 39 -5.00 -4.68 11.53
C GLY A 39 -3.88 -4.71 10.48
N ARG A 40 -3.71 -5.79 9.74
CA ARG A 40 -2.65 -5.96 8.73
C ARG A 40 -3.13 -5.62 7.32
N VAL A 41 -3.81 -4.47 7.22
CA VAL A 41 -4.25 -3.89 5.95
C VAL A 41 -3.40 -2.65 5.67
N TYR A 42 -2.85 -2.54 4.46
CA TYR A 42 -1.89 -1.51 4.11
C TYR A 42 -2.19 -0.94 2.72
N ALA A 43 -1.96 0.36 2.54
CA ALA A 43 -2.05 1.05 1.26
C ALA A 43 -0.71 1.11 0.54
N GLN A 44 -0.68 0.81 -0.75
CA GLN A 44 0.45 1.04 -1.65
C GLN A 44 0.07 2.01 -2.78
N LEU A 45 1.06 2.60 -3.44
CA LEU A 45 0.81 3.55 -4.52
C LEU A 45 0.35 2.84 -5.80
N PRO A 46 -0.46 3.49 -6.65
CA PRO A 46 -0.81 2.94 -7.95
C PRO A 46 0.39 3.07 -8.90
N TYR A 47 0.86 1.95 -9.46
CA TYR A 47 1.97 1.96 -10.42
C TYR A 47 1.55 1.69 -11.87
N ASN A 48 0.30 1.30 -12.13
CA ASN A 48 -0.13 0.80 -13.46
C ASN A 48 -0.85 1.85 -14.34
N TYR A 49 -0.84 3.12 -13.94
CA TYR A 49 -1.48 4.18 -14.71
C TYR A 49 -0.64 4.53 -15.96
N TYR A 50 -1.25 4.35 -17.14
CA TYR A 50 -0.58 4.51 -18.45
C TYR A 50 0.63 3.59 -18.63
N ASN A 51 0.43 2.29 -18.36
CA ASN A 51 1.46 1.24 -18.27
C ASN A 51 2.25 1.34 -16.94
N THR A 52 3.45 0.78 -16.88
CA THR A 52 4.17 0.54 -15.62
C THR A 52 5.05 1.73 -15.26
N ASN A 53 4.74 2.37 -14.13
CA ASN A 53 5.60 3.31 -13.44
C ASN A 53 6.58 2.48 -12.59
N VAL A 54 7.71 2.11 -13.21
CA VAL A 54 8.68 1.16 -12.64
C VAL A 54 9.29 1.67 -11.34
N ASP A 55 9.49 2.98 -11.22
CA ASP A 55 9.92 3.63 -9.99
C ASP A 55 8.95 3.38 -8.83
N THR A 56 7.66 3.65 -9.02
CA THR A 56 6.61 3.40 -8.03
C THR A 56 6.54 1.91 -7.67
N ALA A 57 6.59 1.02 -8.66
CA ALA A 57 6.57 -0.43 -8.41
C ALA A 57 7.75 -0.90 -7.55
N ILE A 58 8.95 -0.34 -7.76
CA ILE A 58 10.11 -0.64 -6.91
C ILE A 58 9.92 -0.05 -5.50
N ALA A 59 9.40 1.18 -5.39
CA ALA A 59 9.11 1.82 -4.11
C ALA A 59 8.10 1.00 -3.28
N ASP A 60 7.01 0.55 -3.90
CA ASP A 60 6.02 -0.35 -3.29
C ASP A 60 6.68 -1.64 -2.80
N ALA A 61 7.59 -2.25 -3.59
CA ALA A 61 8.28 -3.47 -3.19
C ALA A 61 9.15 -3.28 -1.93
N TYR A 62 9.82 -2.14 -1.77
CA TYR A 62 10.56 -1.83 -0.52
C TYR A 62 9.60 -1.63 0.66
N TYR A 63 8.47 -0.96 0.45
CA TYR A 63 7.45 -0.78 1.48
C TYR A 63 6.85 -2.12 1.94
N LEU A 64 6.44 -2.99 1.00
CA LEU A 64 5.98 -4.34 1.29
C LEU A 64 7.06 -5.16 2.01
N GLY A 65 8.30 -5.10 1.54
CA GLY A 65 9.44 -5.76 2.19
C GLY A 65 9.62 -5.32 3.65
N LYS A 66 9.48 -4.03 3.94
CA LYS A 66 9.54 -3.47 5.30
C LYS A 66 8.43 -4.00 6.21
N ILE A 67 7.21 -4.16 5.68
CA ILE A 67 6.06 -4.69 6.44
C ILE A 67 6.21 -6.18 6.71
N LEU A 68 6.57 -6.95 5.68
CA LEU A 68 6.63 -8.41 5.75
C LEU A 68 7.87 -8.90 6.50
N TYR A 69 9.00 -8.19 6.38
CA TYR A 69 10.30 -8.60 6.91
C TYR A 69 11.02 -7.43 7.63
N PRO A 70 10.45 -6.88 8.70
CA PRO A 70 10.91 -5.62 9.30
C PRO A 70 12.37 -5.65 9.78
N ALA A 71 12.89 -6.82 10.18
CA ALA A 71 14.28 -6.99 10.57
C ALA A 71 15.26 -6.91 9.39
N ALA A 72 14.88 -7.43 8.23
CA ALA A 72 15.72 -7.39 7.02
C ALA A 72 15.75 -6.01 6.36
N PHE A 73 14.74 -5.18 6.63
CA PHE A 73 14.58 -3.83 6.11
C PHE A 73 14.69 -2.80 7.25
N ALA A 74 15.41 -3.11 8.33
CA ALA A 74 15.45 -2.29 9.55
C ALA A 74 15.89 -0.84 9.27
N ASP A 75 16.81 -0.66 8.32
CA ASP A 75 17.39 0.59 7.85
C ASP A 75 16.55 1.34 6.81
N ILE A 76 15.46 0.74 6.31
CA ILE A 76 14.63 1.33 5.28
C ILE A 76 13.49 2.16 5.88
N ASP A 77 13.50 3.45 5.57
CA ASP A 77 12.31 4.32 5.59
C ASP A 77 11.66 4.28 4.20
N PRO A 78 10.41 3.79 4.05
CA PRO A 78 9.76 3.64 2.75
C PRO A 78 9.57 4.95 1.98
N ALA A 79 9.24 6.05 2.66
CA ALA A 79 9.01 7.34 2.01
C ALA A 79 10.32 7.93 1.49
N GLN A 80 11.36 7.90 2.32
CA GLN A 80 12.71 8.29 1.89
C GLN A 80 13.21 7.40 0.75
N LYS A 81 12.96 6.09 0.83
CA LYS A 81 13.39 5.15 -0.21
C LYS A 81 12.68 5.41 -1.54
N ALA A 82 11.39 5.73 -1.51
CA ALA A 82 10.66 6.14 -2.70
C ALA A 82 11.28 7.38 -3.35
N ASP A 83 11.62 8.40 -2.56
CA ASP A 83 12.28 9.61 -3.07
C ASP A 83 13.67 9.36 -3.65
N GLU A 84 14.46 8.44 -3.06
CA GLU A 84 15.72 7.98 -3.66
C GLU A 84 15.50 7.36 -5.04
N ILE A 85 14.50 6.49 -5.17
CA ILE A 85 14.17 5.79 -6.42
C ILE A 85 13.66 6.78 -7.47
N TYR A 86 12.71 7.64 -7.11
CA TYR A 86 12.20 8.68 -8.00
C TYR A 86 13.31 9.66 -8.42
N THR A 87 14.22 10.01 -7.52
CA THR A 87 15.36 10.86 -7.87
C THR A 87 16.29 10.15 -8.85
N ALA A 88 16.54 8.86 -8.68
CA ALA A 88 17.39 8.10 -9.59
C ALA A 88 16.80 7.94 -11.01
N LEU A 89 15.48 7.80 -11.13
CA LEU A 89 14.81 7.51 -12.41
C LEU A 89 14.19 8.74 -13.08
N LEU A 90 13.74 9.72 -12.30
CA LEU A 90 13.07 10.94 -12.78
C LEU A 90 13.86 12.24 -12.49
N GLY A 91 14.92 12.17 -11.69
CA GLY A 91 15.74 13.34 -11.31
C GLY A 91 15.15 14.20 -10.20
N ARG A 92 14.06 13.79 -9.54
CA ARG A 92 13.40 14.54 -8.47
C ARG A 92 12.69 13.65 -7.42
N PRO A 93 12.64 14.07 -6.15
CA PRO A 93 11.91 13.37 -5.07
C PRO A 93 10.42 13.74 -5.11
N VAL A 94 9.57 12.88 -5.69
CA VAL A 94 8.13 13.17 -5.89
C VAL A 94 7.21 12.36 -4.99
N TYR A 95 7.72 11.62 -4.01
CA TYR A 95 6.88 10.82 -3.11
C TYR A 95 5.80 11.67 -2.42
N ALA A 96 6.15 12.86 -1.94
CA ALA A 96 5.18 13.76 -1.30
C ALA A 96 4.01 14.13 -2.24
N GLN A 97 4.27 14.35 -3.53
CA GLN A 97 3.23 14.65 -4.53
C GLN A 97 2.34 13.43 -4.79
N MET A 98 2.94 12.23 -4.81
CA MET A 98 2.20 10.97 -4.93
C MET A 98 1.32 10.72 -3.70
N ALA A 99 1.86 10.97 -2.50
CA ALA A 99 1.12 10.83 -1.25
C ALA A 99 -0.03 11.85 -1.14
N GLU A 100 0.16 13.09 -1.60
CA GLU A 100 -0.92 14.08 -1.68
C GLU A 100 -2.03 13.65 -2.65
N SER A 101 -1.66 13.04 -3.79
CA SER A 101 -2.61 12.63 -4.82
C SER A 101 -3.38 11.36 -4.46
N PHE A 102 -2.76 10.43 -3.73
CA PHE A 102 -3.28 9.07 -3.53
C PHE A 102 -3.44 8.64 -2.07
N GLY A 103 -2.72 9.24 -1.11
CA GLY A 103 -2.77 8.91 0.32
C GLY A 103 -1.46 8.35 0.91
N GLY A 104 -0.51 7.94 0.07
CA GLY A 104 0.83 7.49 0.47
C GLY A 104 0.88 6.13 1.17
N PHE A 105 2.07 5.71 1.56
CA PHE A 105 2.25 4.48 2.33
C PHE A 105 1.67 4.62 3.73
N LYS A 106 0.67 3.79 4.04
CA LYS A 106 0.07 3.74 5.38
C LYS A 106 -0.56 2.39 5.69
N GLN A 107 -0.68 2.12 6.99
CA GLN A 107 -1.62 1.12 7.50
C GLN A 107 -3.04 1.70 7.40
N LEU A 108 -4.01 0.85 7.08
CA LEU A 108 -5.42 1.22 6.94
C LEU A 108 -6.24 0.57 8.04
N ASP A 109 -7.22 1.29 8.55
CA ASP A 109 -8.37 0.70 9.26
C ASP A 109 -9.61 0.95 8.42
N LEU A 110 -10.16 -0.11 7.81
CA LEU A 110 -11.31 0.00 6.90
C LEU A 110 -12.57 0.60 7.58
N ASN A 111 -12.63 0.63 8.91
CA ASN A 111 -13.71 1.28 9.67
C ASN A 111 -13.50 2.79 9.88
N GLU A 112 -12.26 3.27 9.82
CA GLU A 112 -11.89 4.66 10.11
C GLU A 112 -11.53 5.47 8.85
N GLU A 113 -11.42 4.81 7.70
CA GLU A 113 -11.15 5.44 6.39
C GLU A 113 -12.37 6.15 5.76
#